data_AF-A0A7X6YHS1-F1
#
_entry.id   AF-A0A7X6YHS1-F1
#
_cell.length_a   1.000
_cell.length_b   1.000
_cell.length_c   1.000
_cell.angle_alpha   90.00
_cell.angle_beta   90.00
_cell.angle_gamma   90.00
#
_symmetry.space_group_name_H-M   'P 1'
#
loop_
_entity.id
_entity.type
_entity.pdbx_description
1 polymer ?
#
loop_
_entity_poly.entity_id
_entity_poly.type
_entity_poly.pdbx_seq_one_letter_code
_entity_poly.pdbx_strand_id
1 'polypeptide(L)'
;AGSGIIHQEMPKASERMLGCQLWVNMPAKDKMNHPAYGDITQDKVVVTEEENAVIRILAGSYKGKTGVFEGKYVKVQYLDVDLAPDSRWTYSETPNDETLFIYLLDGTIAVDEKLSDFENKSCAVLFTSADKNAKENDTVAVRSGNKGARFVLLAAKPLREAVAWGGPIVMNTREELETAFDELDEGTFIKHKV
;
A
#
# COMPACT_ATOMS: atom_id res chain seq x y z
N ALA A 1 -12.59 6.77 0.83
CA ALA A 1 -13.96 6.84 1.39
C ALA A 1 -14.40 8.28 1.61
N GLY A 2 -13.58 9.13 2.23
CA GLY A 2 -13.99 10.50 2.50
C GLY A 2 -15.14 10.54 3.53
N SER A 3 -16.10 11.43 3.32
CA SER A 3 -17.23 11.69 4.22
C SER A 3 -18.20 10.52 4.41
N GLY A 4 -18.09 9.43 3.64
CA GLY A 4 -18.87 8.22 3.86
C GLY A 4 -19.19 7.47 2.56
N ILE A 5 -19.10 6.14 2.62
CA ILE A 5 -19.46 5.27 1.50
C ILE A 5 -20.04 3.95 2.01
N ILE A 6 -21.08 3.46 1.34
CA ILE A 6 -21.61 2.11 1.55
C ILE A 6 -21.46 1.38 0.22
N HIS A 7 -20.75 0.24 0.23
CA HIS A 7 -20.47 -0.54 -0.96
C HIS A 7 -20.41 -2.04 -0.62
N GLN A 8 -20.40 -2.87 -1.67
CA GLN A 8 -20.25 -4.31 -1.57
C GLN A 8 -19.18 -4.77 -2.57
N GLU A 9 -18.28 -5.65 -2.12
CA GLU A 9 -17.24 -6.27 -2.94
C GLU A 9 -17.52 -7.78 -2.98
N MET A 10 -18.13 -8.24 -4.08
CA MET A 10 -18.57 -9.63 -4.22
C MET A 10 -17.62 -10.41 -5.14
N PRO A 11 -17.01 -11.50 -4.68
CA PRO A 11 -16.12 -12.29 -5.52
C PRO A 11 -16.87 -12.96 -6.67
N LYS A 12 -16.22 -13.02 -7.83
CA LYS A 12 -16.65 -13.91 -8.93
C LYS A 12 -15.94 -15.26 -8.78
N ALA A 13 -16.57 -16.33 -9.26
CA ALA A 13 -15.96 -17.65 -9.28
C ALA A 13 -14.63 -17.62 -10.06
N SER A 14 -13.58 -18.15 -9.45
CA SER A 14 -12.23 -18.24 -10.01
C SER A 14 -11.55 -19.50 -9.44
N GLU A 15 -10.67 -20.13 -10.23
CA GLU A 15 -9.85 -21.26 -9.75
C GLU A 15 -8.93 -20.85 -8.59
N ARG A 16 -8.42 -19.62 -8.65
CA ARG A 16 -7.62 -19.00 -7.59
C ARG A 16 -8.00 -17.52 -7.47
N MET A 17 -8.22 -17.08 -6.23
CA MET A 17 -8.45 -15.68 -5.92
C MET A 17 -7.38 -15.22 -4.95
N LEU A 18 -6.52 -14.32 -5.44
CA LEU A 18 -5.49 -13.66 -4.66
C LEU A 18 -5.66 -12.15 -4.89
N GLY A 19 -5.75 -11.40 -3.81
CA GLY A 19 -5.88 -9.96 -3.84
C GLY A 19 -5.30 -9.35 -2.57
N CYS A 20 -4.98 -8.07 -2.64
CA CYS A 20 -4.54 -7.28 -1.50
C CYS A 20 -5.46 -6.08 -1.38
N GLN A 21 -5.95 -5.81 -0.17
CA GLN A 21 -6.72 -4.61 0.13
C GLN A 21 -5.92 -3.76 1.11
N LEU A 22 -5.65 -2.51 0.72
CA LEU A 22 -4.90 -1.55 1.51
C LEU A 22 -5.79 -0.35 1.81
N TRP A 23 -5.89 0.02 3.08
CA TRP A 23 -6.51 1.27 3.50
C TRP A 23 -5.42 2.33 3.70
N VAL A 24 -5.49 3.39 2.92
CA VAL A 24 -4.63 4.57 3.07
C VAL A 24 -5.40 5.60 3.87
N ASN A 25 -4.90 5.94 5.06
CA ASN A 25 -5.52 6.96 5.88
C ASN A 25 -5.45 8.34 5.20
N MET A 26 -6.39 9.22 5.53
CA MET A 26 -6.47 10.59 5.00
C MET A 26 -6.10 11.61 6.08
N PRO A 27 -5.44 12.73 5.73
CA PRO A 27 -5.23 13.85 6.65
C PRO A 27 -6.56 14.33 7.24
N ALA A 28 -6.55 14.78 8.49
CA ALA A 28 -7.74 15.19 9.24
C ALA A 28 -8.60 16.20 8.45
N LYS A 29 -7.95 17.21 7.88
CA LYS A 29 -8.59 18.26 7.06
C LYS A 29 -9.32 17.73 5.81
N ASP A 30 -8.96 16.54 5.35
CA ASP A 30 -9.45 15.94 4.12
C ASP A 30 -10.46 14.81 4.35
N LYS A 31 -10.64 14.33 5.59
CA LYS A 31 -11.49 13.16 5.91
C LYS A 31 -12.95 13.33 5.51
N MET A 32 -13.47 14.57 5.52
CA MET A 32 -14.86 14.86 5.12
C MET A 32 -15.01 15.29 3.65
N ASN A 33 -13.99 15.04 2.82
CA ASN A 33 -14.12 15.26 1.38
C ASN A 33 -15.14 14.31 0.74
N HIS A 34 -15.67 14.73 -0.42
CA HIS A 34 -16.54 13.89 -1.23
C HIS A 34 -15.86 12.57 -1.59
N PRO A 35 -16.56 11.42 -1.48
CA PRO A 35 -16.06 10.14 -1.95
C PRO A 35 -15.74 10.19 -3.45
N ALA A 36 -14.70 9.47 -3.86
CA ALA A 36 -14.30 9.37 -5.26
C ALA A 36 -13.82 7.95 -5.56
N TYR A 37 -14.00 7.53 -6.81
CA TYR A 37 -13.56 6.24 -7.33
C TYR A 37 -12.63 6.44 -8.52
N GLY A 38 -11.67 5.53 -8.67
CA GLY A 38 -10.72 5.51 -9.77
C GLY A 38 -10.38 4.08 -10.16
N ASP A 39 -10.99 3.60 -11.23
CA ASP A 39 -10.81 2.22 -11.68
C ASP A 39 -9.55 2.06 -12.54
N ILE A 40 -8.70 1.12 -12.11
CA ILE A 40 -7.45 0.77 -12.76
C ILE A 40 -7.59 -0.63 -13.32
N THR A 41 -7.51 -0.73 -14.65
CA THR A 41 -7.49 -1.99 -15.38
C THR A 41 -6.06 -2.37 -15.74
N GLN A 42 -5.81 -3.65 -15.98
CA GLN A 42 -4.47 -4.19 -16.21
C GLN A 42 -3.73 -3.49 -17.37
N ASP A 43 -4.44 -3.11 -18.43
CA ASP A 43 -3.90 -2.41 -19.60
C ASP A 43 -3.36 -1.01 -19.28
N LYS A 44 -3.80 -0.41 -18.18
CA LYS A 44 -3.31 0.90 -17.72
C LYS A 44 -2.08 0.79 -16.82
N VAL A 45 -1.80 -0.38 -16.26
CA VAL A 45 -0.72 -0.56 -15.29
C VAL A 45 0.63 -0.47 -16.02
N VAL A 46 1.48 0.44 -15.54
CA VAL A 46 2.82 0.62 -16.09
C VAL A 46 3.73 -0.50 -15.59
N VAL A 47 4.42 -1.16 -16.51
CA VAL A 47 5.31 -2.28 -16.21
C VAL A 47 6.77 -1.93 -16.55
N THR A 48 7.67 -2.33 -15.67
CA THR A 48 9.12 -2.32 -15.88
C THR A 48 9.65 -3.74 -15.72
N GLU A 49 10.28 -4.24 -16.77
CA GLU A 49 10.95 -5.53 -16.77
C GLU A 49 12.44 -5.32 -16.52
N GLU A 50 13.00 -6.15 -15.65
CA GLU A 50 14.42 -6.28 -15.37
C GLU A 50 14.83 -7.73 -15.59
N GLU A 51 16.13 -8.01 -15.55
CA GLU A 51 16.67 -9.35 -15.82
C GLU A 51 15.98 -10.46 -15.02
N ASN A 52 15.70 -10.21 -13.73
CA ASN A 52 15.11 -11.20 -12.81
C ASN A 52 13.84 -10.70 -12.10
N ALA A 53 13.29 -9.56 -12.50
CA ALA A 53 12.14 -8.97 -11.83
C ALA A 53 11.17 -8.31 -12.80
N VAL A 54 9.88 -8.40 -12.50
CA VAL A 54 8.82 -7.63 -13.17
C VAL A 54 8.17 -6.73 -12.14
N ILE A 55 8.25 -5.42 -12.35
CA ILE A 55 7.73 -4.40 -11.45
C ILE A 55 6.51 -3.76 -12.10
N ARG A 56 5.35 -3.88 -11.46
CA ARG A 56 4.11 -3.19 -11.82
C ARG A 56 3.96 -1.96 -10.93
N ILE A 57 3.93 -0.78 -11.53
CA ILE A 57 3.88 0.50 -10.83
C ILE A 57 2.40 0.91 -10.72
N LEU A 58 1.77 0.59 -9.60
CA LEU A 58 0.37 0.96 -9.35
C LEU A 58 0.28 2.44 -8.96
N ALA A 59 1.15 2.90 -8.07
CA ALA A 59 1.22 4.30 -7.64
C ALA A 59 2.67 4.74 -7.39
N GLY A 60 2.93 6.05 -7.53
CA GLY A 60 4.27 6.62 -7.37
C GLY A 60 5.14 6.47 -8.61
N SER A 61 6.43 6.25 -8.44
CA SER A 61 7.37 6.11 -9.56
C SER A 61 8.43 5.06 -9.30
N TYR A 62 8.96 4.47 -10.37
CA TYR A 62 10.10 3.55 -10.30
C TYR A 62 10.98 3.73 -11.53
N LYS A 63 12.28 3.96 -11.34
CA LYS A 63 13.27 4.18 -12.41
C LYS A 63 12.78 5.18 -13.48
N GLY A 64 12.19 6.29 -13.02
CA GLY A 64 11.70 7.37 -13.88
C GLY A 64 10.37 7.11 -14.61
N LYS A 65 9.73 5.95 -14.42
CA LYS A 65 8.37 5.69 -14.90
C LYS A 65 7.35 5.96 -13.79
N THR A 66 6.23 6.58 -14.14
CA THR A 66 5.15 6.92 -13.19
C THR A 66 4.02 5.91 -13.27
N GLY A 67 3.47 5.54 -12.11
CA GLY A 67 2.32 4.65 -12.02
C GLY A 67 1.03 5.29 -12.53
N VAL A 68 0.02 4.44 -12.73
CA VAL A 68 -1.30 4.84 -13.22
C VAL A 68 -2.12 5.62 -12.19
N PHE A 69 -1.86 5.40 -10.91
CA PHE A 69 -2.55 6.06 -9.81
C PHE A 69 -1.66 7.12 -9.15
N GLU A 70 -2.25 8.28 -8.88
CA GLU A 70 -1.62 9.29 -8.04
C GLU A 70 -2.58 9.66 -6.90
N GLY A 71 -2.15 9.39 -5.67
CA GLY A 71 -2.93 9.76 -4.49
C GLY A 71 -3.12 11.27 -4.40
N LYS A 72 -4.38 11.70 -4.25
CA LYS A 72 -4.74 13.12 -4.14
C LYS A 72 -4.31 13.73 -2.80
N TYR A 73 -4.43 12.96 -1.72
CA TYR A 73 -4.25 13.44 -0.34
C TYR A 73 -2.96 12.95 0.30
N VAL A 74 -2.56 11.72 0.00
CA VAL A 74 -1.30 11.11 0.44
C VAL A 74 -0.64 10.53 -0.81
N LYS A 75 0.62 10.88 -1.05
CA LYS A 75 1.42 10.28 -2.12
C LYS A 75 1.90 8.92 -1.61
N VAL A 76 1.48 7.87 -2.31
CA VAL A 76 1.79 6.49 -1.98
C VAL A 76 2.64 5.91 -3.10
N GLN A 77 3.76 5.31 -2.73
CA GLN A 77 4.47 4.36 -3.57
C GLN A 77 3.80 3.00 -3.44
N TYR A 78 3.36 2.43 -4.55
CA TYR A 78 2.80 1.08 -4.59
C TYR A 78 3.37 0.34 -5.78
N LEU A 79 4.31 -0.56 -5.48
CA LEU A 79 4.88 -1.50 -6.45
C LEU A 79 4.37 -2.91 -6.18
N ASP A 80 3.94 -3.62 -7.22
CA ASP A 80 3.74 -5.07 -7.20
C ASP A 80 4.91 -5.71 -7.95
N VAL A 81 5.70 -6.52 -7.25
CA VAL A 81 6.98 -7.05 -7.72
C VAL A 81 6.89 -8.57 -7.80
N ASP A 82 7.07 -9.11 -9.00
CA ASP A 82 7.37 -10.53 -9.22
C ASP A 82 8.89 -10.69 -9.36
N LEU A 83 9.49 -11.48 -8.48
CA LEU A 83 10.93 -11.76 -8.45
C LEU A 83 11.17 -13.23 -8.80
N ALA A 84 12.00 -13.46 -9.82
CA ALA A 84 12.36 -14.80 -10.29
C ALA A 84 13.03 -15.63 -9.18
N PRO A 85 13.07 -16.97 -9.26
CA PRO A 85 13.73 -17.81 -8.27
C PRO A 85 15.19 -17.43 -7.99
N ASP A 86 15.60 -17.59 -6.74
CA ASP A 86 16.99 -17.42 -6.28
C ASP A 86 17.63 -16.08 -6.66
N SER A 87 16.82 -15.05 -6.87
CA SER A 87 17.22 -13.77 -7.43
C SER A 87 17.24 -12.68 -6.37
N ARG A 88 18.15 -11.72 -6.53
CA ARG A 88 18.25 -10.53 -5.67
C ARG A 88 17.60 -9.34 -6.35
N TRP A 89 16.88 -8.54 -5.58
CA TRP A 89 16.36 -7.24 -6.00
C TRP A 89 16.69 -6.17 -4.97
N THR A 90 16.93 -4.94 -5.44
CA THR A 90 17.27 -3.79 -4.60
C THR A 90 16.47 -2.56 -4.99
N TYR A 91 16.11 -1.76 -4.00
CA TYR A 91 15.30 -0.55 -4.16
C TYR A 91 15.74 0.53 -3.19
N SER A 92 15.98 1.74 -3.68
CA SER A 92 16.49 2.87 -2.90
C SER A 92 15.83 4.20 -3.30
N GLU A 93 14.59 4.15 -3.79
CA GLU A 93 13.89 5.36 -4.27
C GLU A 93 12.96 5.99 -3.21
N THR A 94 12.72 5.34 -2.07
CA THR A 94 11.88 5.88 -1.00
C THR A 94 12.66 6.85 -0.11
N PRO A 95 12.16 8.08 0.11
CA PRO A 95 12.75 9.00 1.08
C PRO A 95 12.77 8.43 2.50
N ASN A 96 13.86 8.69 3.23
CA ASN A 96 14.06 8.13 4.58
C ASN A 96 13.07 8.65 5.64
N ASP A 97 12.28 9.69 5.36
CA ASP A 97 11.24 10.18 6.27
C ASP A 97 9.87 9.53 6.07
N GLU A 98 9.75 8.60 5.11
CA GLU A 98 8.54 7.83 4.83
C GLU A 98 8.50 6.50 5.59
N THR A 99 7.28 6.00 5.84
CA THR A 99 7.08 4.62 6.27
C THR A 99 7.20 3.70 5.06
N LEU A 100 8.03 2.65 5.14
CA LEU A 100 8.18 1.64 4.08
C LEU A 100 8.01 0.24 4.65
N PHE A 101 7.18 -0.57 4.00
CA PHE A 101 7.10 -2.01 4.27
C PHE A 101 6.90 -2.80 2.99
N ILE A 102 7.24 -4.09 3.04
CA ILE A 102 6.80 -5.05 2.02
C ILE A 102 5.77 -6.01 2.60
N TYR A 103 4.87 -6.51 1.75
CA TYR A 103 3.96 -7.60 2.08
C TYR A 103 4.08 -8.72 1.05
N LEU A 104 4.46 -9.91 1.51
CA LEU A 104 4.70 -11.07 0.66
C LEU A 104 3.39 -11.80 0.35
N LEU A 105 2.98 -11.78 -0.92
CA LEU A 105 1.75 -12.40 -1.42
C LEU A 105 1.93 -13.89 -1.76
N ASP A 106 3.08 -14.25 -2.33
CA ASP A 106 3.40 -15.62 -2.72
C ASP A 106 4.91 -15.90 -2.70
N GLY A 107 5.28 -17.18 -2.62
CA GLY A 107 6.69 -17.61 -2.56
C GLY A 107 7.34 -17.37 -1.20
N THR A 108 8.66 -17.15 -1.22
CA THR A 108 9.47 -16.86 -0.02
C THR A 108 10.49 -15.77 -0.28
N ILE A 109 10.79 -14.97 0.74
CA ILE A 109 11.72 -13.84 0.63
C ILE A 109 12.63 -13.73 1.85
N ALA A 110 13.92 -13.53 1.62
CA ALA A 110 14.87 -13.15 2.67
C ALA A 110 15.14 -11.64 2.58
N VAL A 111 15.12 -10.98 3.74
CA VAL A 111 15.27 -9.53 3.91
C VAL A 111 16.32 -9.16 4.95
N ASP A 112 16.90 -10.16 5.61
CA ASP A 112 17.97 -9.98 6.58
C ASP A 112 19.27 -9.53 5.88
N GLU A 113 20.24 -9.03 6.64
CA GLU A 113 21.50 -8.51 6.08
C GLU A 113 22.25 -9.54 5.21
N LYS A 114 22.13 -10.83 5.51
CA LYS A 114 22.80 -11.91 4.76
C LYS A 114 21.94 -12.45 3.61
N LEU A 115 20.67 -12.05 3.53
CA LEU A 115 19.70 -12.54 2.55
C LEU A 115 19.64 -14.07 2.53
N SER A 116 19.54 -14.67 3.72
CA SER A 116 19.56 -16.12 3.91
C SER A 116 18.39 -16.66 4.73
N ASP A 117 17.76 -15.82 5.55
CA ASP A 117 16.65 -16.24 6.42
C ASP A 117 15.33 -15.91 5.72
N PHE A 118 14.70 -16.96 5.17
CA PHE A 118 13.53 -16.81 4.30
C PHE A 118 12.22 -16.79 5.09
N GLU A 119 11.47 -15.72 4.89
CA GLU A 119 10.08 -15.56 5.29
C GLU A 119 9.13 -16.18 4.26
N ASN A 120 7.97 -16.63 4.74
CA ASN A 120 6.92 -17.21 3.89
C ASN A 120 5.82 -16.18 3.58
N LYS A 121 5.00 -16.49 2.56
CA LYS A 121 3.81 -15.69 2.22
C LYS A 121 2.95 -15.33 3.44
N SER A 122 2.25 -14.20 3.33
CA SER A 122 1.52 -13.55 4.42
C SER A 122 2.42 -12.89 5.49
N CYS A 123 3.70 -12.70 5.20
CA CYS A 123 4.62 -11.93 6.04
C CYS A 123 4.64 -10.45 5.62
N ALA A 124 4.57 -9.56 6.60
CA ALA A 124 4.79 -8.13 6.45
C ALA A 124 6.14 -7.76 7.08
N VAL A 125 7.00 -7.08 6.33
CA VAL A 125 8.32 -6.64 6.82
C VAL A 125 8.35 -5.13 6.81
N LEU A 126 8.44 -4.53 8.00
CA LEU A 126 8.59 -3.09 8.19
C LEU A 126 10.08 -2.72 8.20
N PHE A 127 10.46 -1.73 7.40
CA PHE A 127 11.82 -1.22 7.36
C PHE A 127 11.93 0.04 8.21
N THR A 128 13.10 0.23 8.81
CA THR A 128 13.41 1.43 9.61
C THR A 128 14.59 2.13 8.96
N SER A 129 14.42 3.41 8.66
CA SER A 129 15.50 4.25 8.14
C SER A 129 16.65 4.35 9.15
N ALA A 130 17.89 4.28 8.69
CA ALA A 130 19.07 4.54 9.53
C ALA A 130 19.14 6.00 9.97
N ASP A 131 18.92 6.94 9.04
CA ASP A 131 18.81 8.38 9.32
C ASP A 131 17.78 9.04 8.40
N LYS A 132 16.75 9.63 9.02
CA LYS A 132 15.65 10.33 8.34
C LYS A 132 16.09 11.60 7.61
N ASN A 133 17.25 12.15 7.95
CA ASN A 133 17.79 13.38 7.36
C ASN A 133 18.97 13.13 6.42
N ALA A 134 19.33 11.86 6.17
CA ALA A 134 20.38 11.54 5.22
C ALA A 134 20.02 12.03 3.82
N LYS A 135 21.05 12.44 3.06
CA LYS A 135 20.87 12.89 1.67
C LYS A 135 20.60 11.75 0.70
N GLU A 136 21.16 10.58 1.00
CA GLU A 136 20.96 9.35 0.24
C GLU A 136 19.89 8.50 0.92
N ASN A 137 19.03 7.92 0.11
CA ASN A 137 17.99 7.03 0.60
C ASN A 137 18.58 5.66 0.96
N ASP A 138 18.05 5.05 2.00
CA ASP A 138 18.42 3.71 2.40
C ASP A 138 18.01 2.68 1.32
N THR A 139 18.78 1.60 1.23
CA THR A 139 18.51 0.52 0.27
C THR A 139 17.75 -0.61 0.92
N VAL A 140 16.58 -0.93 0.39
CA VAL A 140 15.90 -2.21 0.58
C VAL A 140 16.56 -3.25 -0.31
N ALA A 141 17.04 -4.34 0.27
CA ALA A 141 17.56 -5.49 -0.47
C ALA A 141 16.77 -6.73 -0.07
N VAL A 142 16.38 -7.52 -1.07
CA VAL A 142 15.64 -8.76 -0.86
C VAL A 142 16.18 -9.87 -1.77
N ARG A 143 15.99 -11.11 -1.35
CA ARG A 143 16.27 -12.30 -2.16
C ARG A 143 15.09 -13.25 -2.15
N SER A 144 14.66 -13.72 -3.31
CA SER A 144 13.63 -14.74 -3.43
C SER A 144 14.19 -16.14 -3.17
N GLY A 145 13.34 -17.04 -2.68
CA GLY A 145 13.67 -18.46 -2.61
C GLY A 145 13.57 -19.18 -3.96
N ASN A 146 13.70 -20.50 -3.92
CA ASN A 146 13.74 -21.39 -5.10
C ASN A 146 12.46 -21.43 -5.95
N LYS A 147 11.35 -20.84 -5.48
CA LYS A 147 10.09 -20.71 -6.24
C LYS A 147 9.79 -19.28 -6.67
N GLY A 148 10.74 -18.35 -6.47
CA GLY A 148 10.50 -16.92 -6.65
C GLY A 148 9.69 -16.33 -5.51
N ALA A 149 9.31 -15.07 -5.67
CA ALA A 149 8.49 -14.32 -4.72
C ALA A 149 7.59 -13.33 -5.45
N ARG A 150 6.37 -13.13 -4.95
CA ARG A 150 5.52 -12.00 -5.34
C ARG A 150 5.20 -11.18 -4.10
N PHE A 151 5.56 -9.91 -4.10
CA PHE A 151 5.33 -9.02 -2.96
C PHE A 151 4.95 -7.62 -3.42
N VAL A 152 4.27 -6.89 -2.54
CA VAL A 152 4.05 -5.46 -2.74
C VAL A 152 5.02 -4.65 -1.89
N LEU A 153 5.60 -3.60 -2.44
CA LEU A 153 6.35 -2.58 -1.69
C LEU A 153 5.47 -1.34 -1.57
N LEU A 154 5.28 -0.90 -0.33
CA LEU A 154 4.39 0.20 0.03
C LEU A 154 5.19 1.23 0.80
N ALA A 155 5.16 2.47 0.34
CA ALA A 155 5.73 3.58 1.09
C ALA A 155 4.88 4.84 1.01
N ALA A 156 4.86 5.63 2.09
CA ALA A 156 4.23 6.93 2.11
C ALA A 156 4.72 7.76 3.31
N LYS A 157 4.62 9.08 3.19
CA LYS A 157 4.86 10.00 4.30
C LYS A 157 3.83 9.76 5.43
N PRO A 158 4.26 9.54 6.68
CA PRO A 158 3.33 9.38 7.79
C PRO A 158 2.60 10.69 8.08
N LEU A 159 1.30 10.62 8.33
CA LEU A 159 0.47 11.79 8.64
C LEU A 159 0.87 12.47 9.96
N ARG A 160 1.31 11.67 10.94
CA ARG A 160 1.62 12.11 12.32
C ARG A 160 0.43 12.83 12.99
N GLU A 161 -0.77 12.36 12.69
CA GLU A 161 -2.01 12.78 13.32
C GLU A 161 -2.57 11.66 14.19
N ALA A 162 -3.44 12.00 15.14
CA ALA A 162 -4.14 11.00 15.97
C ALA A 162 -5.00 10.07 15.09
N VAL A 163 -5.17 8.83 15.53
CA VAL A 163 -6.00 7.82 14.86
C VAL A 163 -7.01 7.28 15.86
N ALA A 164 -8.28 7.54 15.61
CA ALA A 164 -9.41 6.93 16.31
C ALA A 164 -10.11 5.96 15.33
N TRP A 165 -10.13 4.67 15.67
CA TRP A 165 -10.60 3.62 14.77
C TRP A 165 -11.66 2.75 15.43
N GLY A 166 -12.80 2.60 14.77
CA GLY A 166 -13.83 1.62 15.10
C GLY A 166 -14.39 0.98 13.83
N GLY A 167 -14.19 -0.33 13.67
CA GLY A 167 -14.73 -1.09 12.54
C GLY A 167 -14.38 -0.47 11.16
N PRO A 168 -15.35 -0.04 10.35
CA PRO A 168 -15.11 0.53 9.03
C PRO A 168 -14.78 2.03 9.04
N ILE A 169 -14.79 2.70 10.19
CA ILE A 169 -14.65 4.16 10.30
C ILE A 169 -13.33 4.52 10.99
N VAL A 170 -12.55 5.39 10.34
CA VAL A 170 -11.26 5.89 10.86
C VAL A 170 -11.26 7.42 10.88
N MET A 171 -11.30 7.99 12.09
CA MET A 171 -11.27 9.43 12.35
C MET A 171 -10.00 9.82 13.12
N ASN A 172 -9.90 11.08 13.58
CA ASN A 172 -8.77 11.55 14.38
C ASN A 172 -9.10 11.59 15.88
N THR A 173 -10.35 11.83 16.26
CA THR A 173 -10.80 11.84 17.66
C THR A 173 -11.91 10.82 17.92
N ARG A 174 -12.12 10.53 19.20
CA ARG A 174 -13.19 9.61 19.63
C ARG A 174 -14.57 10.21 19.38
N GLU A 175 -14.72 11.52 19.57
CA GLU A 175 -15.97 12.25 19.37
C GLU A 175 -16.37 12.25 17.88
N GLU A 176 -15.41 12.42 16.97
CA GLU A 176 -15.63 12.28 15.52
C GLU A 176 -16.08 10.86 15.16
N LEU A 177 -15.47 9.85 15.78
CA LEU A 177 -15.82 8.45 15.56
C LEU A 177 -17.23 8.14 16.07
N GLU A 178 -17.59 8.59 17.28
CA GLU A 178 -18.92 8.44 17.88
C GLU A 178 -19.98 9.12 17.00
N THR A 179 -19.74 10.35 16.56
CA THR A 179 -20.63 11.07 15.63
C THR A 179 -20.86 10.26 14.34
N ALA A 180 -19.81 9.70 13.74
CA ALA A 180 -19.93 8.94 12.51
C ALA A 180 -20.73 7.63 12.68
N PHE A 181 -20.68 7.02 13.87
CA PHE A 181 -21.52 5.87 14.21
C PHE A 181 -22.98 6.26 14.45
N ASP A 182 -23.24 7.36 15.16
CA ASP A 182 -24.60 7.88 15.35
C ASP A 182 -25.24 8.17 13.99
N GLU A 183 -24.50 8.78 13.06
CA GLU A 183 -24.97 9.03 11.70
C GLU A 183 -25.25 7.75 10.90
N LEU A 184 -24.51 6.67 11.17
CA LEU A 184 -24.76 5.37 10.54
C LEU A 184 -26.05 4.74 11.06
N ASP A 185 -26.27 4.79 12.37
CA ASP A 185 -27.46 4.25 13.04
C ASP A 185 -28.73 5.04 12.65
N GLU A 186 -28.60 6.36 12.47
CA GLU A 186 -29.68 7.24 12.02
C GLU A 186 -29.90 7.23 10.50
N GLY A 187 -29.02 6.59 9.73
CA GLY A 187 -29.09 6.55 8.26
C GLY A 187 -28.70 7.87 7.56
N THR A 188 -27.97 8.75 8.25
CA THR A 188 -27.49 10.07 7.76
C THR A 188 -25.99 10.09 7.46
N PHE A 189 -25.31 8.95 7.53
CA PHE A 189 -23.87 8.78 7.26
C PHE A 189 -23.47 9.23 5.85
N ILE A 190 -24.31 8.97 4.85
CA ILE A 190 -24.04 9.39 3.47
C ILE A 190 -24.41 10.87 3.30
N LYS A 191 -23.38 11.72 3.23
CA LYS A 191 -23.52 13.19 3.16
C LYS A 191 -23.89 13.73 1.80
N HIS A 192 -23.66 12.96 0.75
CA HIS A 192 -23.83 13.41 -0.62
C HIS A 192 -24.80 12.49 -1.35
N LYS A 193 -25.77 13.09 -2.05
CA LYS A 193 -26.60 12.34 -2.98
C LYS A 193 -25.70 11.88 -4.14
N VAL A 194 -25.70 10.57 -4.38
CA VAL A 194 -25.06 9.95 -5.55
C VAL A 194 -25.89 10.24 -6.78
#